data_AF-A0A947XLL6-F1
#
_entry.id   AF-A0A947XLL6-F1
#
_cell.length_a   1.000
_cell.length_b   1.000
_cell.length_c   1.000
_cell.angle_alpha   90.00
_cell.angle_beta   90.00
_cell.angle_gamma   90.00
#
_symmetry.space_group_name_H-M   'P 1'
#
loop_
_entity.id
_entity.type
_entity.pdbx_description
1 polymer ?
#
loop_
_entity_poly.entity_id
_entity_poly.type
_entity_poly.pdbx_seq_one_letter_code
_entity_poly.pdbx_strand_id
1 'polypeptide(L)'
;MSTNHPTIAMQCFMQGLANEIKDCRTASYDFAVEASVYNAIGQTVAALNLEAITGQQYDRLTAMAMNAASLRREELLLKHPAHSRAALQSYQQRQAAKKQVTA
;
A
#
# COMPACT_ATOMS: atom_id res chain seq x y z
N MET A 1 11.19 -35.21 -0.07
CA MET A 1 10.56 -34.19 -0.94
C MET A 1 10.63 -32.85 -0.21
N SER A 2 11.17 -31.81 -0.86
CA SER A 2 11.42 -30.48 -0.27
C SER A 2 10.11 -29.77 0.08
N THR A 3 9.71 -29.82 1.35
CA THR A 3 8.52 -29.16 1.91
C THR A 3 8.65 -27.64 2.02
N ASN A 4 9.79 -27.07 1.62
CA ASN A 4 10.10 -25.66 1.86
C ASN A 4 9.73 -24.75 0.69
N HIS A 5 9.71 -25.24 -0.56
CA HIS A 5 9.52 -24.37 -1.73
C HIS A 5 8.14 -23.73 -1.84
N PRO A 6 7.01 -24.43 -1.58
CA PRO A 6 5.68 -23.81 -1.63
C PRO A 6 5.51 -22.73 -0.55
N THR A 7 6.02 -22.99 0.66
CA THR A 7 5.98 -22.07 1.79
C THR A 7 6.81 -20.81 1.52
N ILE A 8 8.00 -20.96 0.93
CA ILE A 8 8.86 -19.83 0.55
C ILE A 8 8.20 -18.99 -0.53
N ALA A 9 7.63 -19.60 -1.57
CA ALA A 9 6.93 -18.88 -2.64
C ALA A 9 5.74 -18.07 -2.10
N MET A 10 4.95 -18.66 -1.21
CA MET A 10 3.84 -17.98 -0.55
C MET A 10 4.31 -16.82 0.34
N GLN A 11 5.41 -16.99 1.10
CA GLN A 11 6.01 -15.90 1.87
C GLN A 11 6.50 -14.76 0.99
N CYS A 12 7.18 -15.06 -0.13
CA CYS A 12 7.61 -14.05 -1.09
C CYS A 12 6.43 -13.29 -1.70
N PHE A 13 5.35 -13.99 -2.05
CA PHE A 13 4.10 -13.36 -2.51
C PHE A 13 3.51 -12.42 -1.45
N MET A 14 3.32 -12.90 -0.22
CA MET A 14 2.75 -12.09 0.86
C MET A 14 3.63 -10.87 1.18
N GLN A 15 4.94 -11.02 1.14
CA GLN A 15 5.88 -9.92 1.34
C GLN A 15 5.83 -8.90 0.18
N GLY A 16 5.75 -9.36 -1.06
CA GLY A 16 5.59 -8.50 -2.23
C GLY A 16 4.30 -7.69 -2.17
N LEU A 17 3.18 -8.36 -1.85
CA LEU A 17 1.89 -7.71 -1.68
C LEU A 17 1.89 -6.69 -0.54
N ALA A 18 2.52 -7.01 0.58
CA ALA A 18 2.68 -6.06 1.69
C ALA A 18 3.49 -4.82 1.30
N ASN A 19 4.53 -4.99 0.47
CA ASN A 19 5.32 -3.88 -0.05
C ASN A 19 4.49 -2.98 -0.99
N GLU A 20 3.75 -3.57 -1.93
CA GLU A 20 2.87 -2.81 -2.83
C GLU A 20 1.81 -2.02 -2.06
N ILE A 21 1.20 -2.62 -1.03
CA ILE A 21 0.23 -1.94 -0.17
C ILE A 21 0.89 -0.79 0.61
N LYS A 22 2.12 -0.98 1.10
CA LYS A 22 2.88 0.07 1.78
C LYS A 22 3.24 1.21 0.84
N ASP A 23 3.69 0.91 -0.37
CA ASP A 23 4.03 1.90 -1.38
C ASP A 23 2.78 2.69 -1.80
N CYS A 24 1.65 1.99 -1.98
CA CYS A 24 0.34 2.60 -2.16
C CYS A 24 -0.01 3.60 -1.04
N ARG A 25 0.24 3.26 0.22
CA ARG A 25 -0.05 4.14 1.38
C ARG A 25 0.91 5.31 1.55
N THR A 26 2.08 5.26 0.91
CA THR A 26 3.10 6.30 1.02
C THR A 26 3.29 7.11 -0.26
N ALA A 27 2.56 6.75 -1.32
CA ALA A 27 2.58 7.42 -2.62
C ALA A 27 2.33 8.93 -2.50
N SER A 28 3.13 9.71 -3.22
CA SER A 28 3.05 11.17 -3.20
C SER A 28 1.98 11.76 -4.11
N TYR A 29 1.44 10.96 -5.04
CA TYR A 29 0.52 11.40 -6.10
C TYR A 29 -0.49 10.29 -6.43
N ASP A 30 -1.66 10.67 -6.96
CA ASP A 30 -2.74 9.73 -7.25
C ASP A 30 -2.34 8.65 -8.27
N PHE A 31 -1.60 9.01 -9.33
CA PHE A 31 -1.14 8.04 -10.35
C PHE A 31 -0.29 6.91 -9.74
N ALA A 32 0.51 7.23 -8.71
CA ALA A 32 1.34 6.24 -8.04
C ALA A 32 0.51 5.33 -7.13
N VAL A 33 -0.56 5.85 -6.52
CA VAL A 33 -1.56 5.04 -5.82
C VAL A 33 -2.22 4.05 -6.78
N GLU A 34 -2.60 4.51 -7.98
CA GLU A 34 -3.21 3.64 -8.99
C GLU A 34 -2.26 2.53 -9.42
N ALA A 35 -1.01 2.87 -9.74
CA ALA A 35 -0.03 1.88 -10.18
C ALA A 35 0.19 0.77 -9.13
N SER A 36 0.39 1.14 -7.86
CA SER A 36 0.61 0.17 -6.78
C SER A 36 -0.63 -0.72 -6.53
N VAL A 37 -1.84 -0.16 -6.57
CA VAL A 37 -3.05 -0.98 -6.37
C VAL A 37 -3.29 -1.93 -7.53
N TYR A 38 -3.05 -1.50 -8.78
CA TYR A 38 -3.16 -2.37 -9.95
C TYR A 38 -2.14 -3.52 -9.89
N ASN A 39 -0.90 -3.25 -9.49
CA ASN A 39 0.11 -4.28 -9.31
C ASN A 39 -0.29 -5.29 -8.22
N ALA A 40 -0.75 -4.81 -7.06
CA ALA A 40 -1.22 -5.65 -5.95
C ALA A 40 -2.40 -6.56 -6.38
N ILE A 41 -3.38 -6.01 -7.08
CA ILE A 41 -4.53 -6.77 -7.58
C ILE A 41 -4.08 -7.78 -8.64
N GLY A 42 -3.21 -7.39 -9.58
CA GLY A 42 -2.67 -8.29 -10.60
C GLY A 42 -1.93 -9.49 -10.00
N GLN A 43 -1.11 -9.27 -8.97
CA GLN A 43 -0.45 -10.36 -8.23
C GLN A 43 -1.46 -11.28 -7.52
N THR A 44 -2.51 -10.70 -6.93
CA THR A 44 -3.55 -11.45 -6.23
C THR A 44 -4.39 -12.29 -7.20
N VAL A 45 -4.73 -11.76 -8.39
CA VAL A 45 -5.39 -12.50 -9.48
C VAL A 45 -4.50 -13.64 -9.98
N ALA A 46 -3.22 -13.39 -10.19
CA ALA A 46 -2.27 -14.43 -10.60
C ALA A 46 -2.20 -15.56 -9.56
N ALA A 47 -2.14 -15.22 -8.27
CA ALA A 47 -2.14 -16.20 -7.18
C ALA A 47 -3.43 -17.02 -7.14
N LEU A 48 -4.59 -16.42 -7.39
CA LEU A 48 -5.87 -17.13 -7.49
C LEU A 48 -5.88 -18.10 -8.69
N ASN A 49 -5.43 -17.65 -9.86
CA ASN A 49 -5.40 -18.46 -11.09
C ASN A 49 -4.44 -19.65 -10.98
N LEU A 50 -3.41 -19.54 -10.15
CA LEU A 50 -2.47 -20.62 -9.84
C LEU A 50 -2.94 -21.51 -8.68
N GLU A 51 -4.16 -21.31 -8.19
CA GLU A 51 -4.75 -22.01 -7.03
C GLU A 51 -3.89 -21.90 -5.75
N ALA A 52 -3.02 -20.89 -5.68
CA ALA A 52 -2.15 -20.65 -4.52
C ALA A 52 -2.90 -20.02 -3.34
N ILE A 53 -4.04 -19.36 -3.62
CA ILE A 53 -4.95 -18.79 -2.63
C ILE A 53 -6.39 -19.18 -2.94
N THR A 54 -7.22 -19.21 -1.90
CA THR A 54 -8.67 -19.42 -2.01
C THR A 54 -9.39 -18.15 -2.48
N GLY A 55 -10.61 -18.30 -3.01
CA GLY A 55 -11.46 -17.14 -3.36
C GLY A 55 -11.69 -16.18 -2.18
N GLN A 56 -11.88 -16.72 -0.96
CA GLN A 56 -12.03 -15.88 0.23
C GLN A 56 -10.75 -15.08 0.55
N GLN A 57 -9.57 -15.66 0.34
CA GLN A 57 -8.30 -14.95 0.49
C GLN A 57 -8.16 -13.88 -0.59
N TYR A 58 -8.51 -14.18 -1.84
CA TYR A 58 -8.54 -13.21 -2.93
C TYR A 58 -9.39 -11.98 -2.58
N ASP A 59 -10.62 -12.18 -2.10
CA ASP A 59 -11.53 -11.08 -1.74
C ASP A 59 -10.93 -10.21 -0.63
N ARG A 60 -10.38 -10.83 0.41
CA ARG A 60 -9.77 -10.12 1.54
C ARG A 60 -8.54 -9.31 1.13
N LEU A 61 -7.66 -9.89 0.32
CA LEU A 61 -6.44 -9.24 -0.14
C LEU A 61 -6.76 -8.09 -1.11
N THR A 62 -7.71 -8.30 -2.02
CA THR A 62 -8.20 -7.25 -2.93
C THR A 62 -8.84 -6.11 -2.16
N ALA A 63 -9.71 -6.40 -1.18
CA ALA A 63 -10.31 -5.39 -0.32
C ALA A 63 -9.24 -4.60 0.46
N MET A 64 -8.19 -5.26 0.94
CA MET A 64 -7.09 -4.59 1.64
C MET A 64 -6.35 -3.60 0.73
N ALA A 65 -6.03 -4.00 -0.50
CA ALA A 65 -5.38 -3.13 -1.49
C ALA A 65 -6.26 -1.93 -1.86
N MET A 66 -7.56 -2.17 -2.12
CA MET A 66 -8.51 -1.12 -2.47
C MET A 66 -8.72 -0.12 -1.33
N ASN A 67 -8.82 -0.60 -0.08
CA ASN A 67 -8.93 0.26 1.09
C ASN A 67 -7.68 1.12 1.28
N ALA A 68 -6.50 0.55 1.07
CA ALA A 68 -5.25 1.30 1.15
C ALA A 68 -5.18 2.43 0.11
N ALA A 69 -5.63 2.16 -1.12
CA ALA A 69 -5.72 3.13 -2.19
C ALA A 69 -6.76 4.23 -1.90
N SER A 70 -7.97 3.87 -1.46
CA SER A 70 -9.03 4.84 -1.12
C SER A 70 -8.56 5.82 -0.06
N LEU A 71 -8.02 5.29 1.05
CA LEU A 71 -7.50 6.11 2.15
C LEU A 71 -6.39 7.05 1.67
N ARG A 72 -5.48 6.57 0.79
CA ARG A 72 -4.38 7.42 0.35
C ARG A 72 -4.86 8.54 -0.58
N ARG A 73 -5.79 8.24 -1.49
CA ARG A 73 -6.41 9.26 -2.37
C ARG A 73 -7.11 10.34 -1.55
N GLU A 74 -7.88 9.95 -0.54
CA GLU A 74 -8.54 10.90 0.36
C GLU A 74 -7.53 11.81 1.06
N GLU A 75 -6.43 11.26 1.58
CA GLU A 75 -5.36 12.06 2.18
C GLU A 75 -4.71 13.02 1.18
N LEU A 76 -4.47 12.58 -0.06
CA LEU A 76 -3.87 13.41 -1.11
C LEU A 76 -4.80 14.57 -1.49
N LEU A 77 -6.09 14.30 -1.66
CA LEU A 77 -7.12 15.31 -1.93
C LEU A 77 -7.18 16.35 -0.80
N LEU A 78 -7.10 15.90 0.45
CA LEU A 78 -7.11 16.76 1.64
C LEU A 78 -5.74 17.38 1.95
N LYS A 79 -4.71 17.12 1.13
CA LYS A 79 -3.31 17.56 1.34
C LYS A 79 -2.75 17.13 2.70
N HIS A 80 -3.26 16.03 3.23
CA HIS A 80 -2.73 15.41 4.44
C HIS A 80 -1.40 14.73 4.13
N PRO A 81 -0.41 14.84 5.03
CA PRO A 81 0.80 14.05 4.91
C PRO A 81 0.45 12.57 4.91
N ALA A 82 1.24 11.76 4.20
CA ALA A 82 1.13 10.31 4.32
C ALA A 82 1.16 9.94 5.80
N HIS A 83 0.34 8.97 6.22
CA HIS A 83 0.36 8.42 7.57
C HIS A 83 1.66 7.63 7.89
N SER A 84 2.81 8.08 7.39
CA SER A 84 4.13 7.69 7.92
C SER A 84 4.55 8.70 8.98
N ARG A 85 5.05 8.21 10.12
CA ARG A 85 5.54 9.07 11.22
C ARG A 85 6.52 10.15 10.73
N ALA A 86 7.37 9.81 9.77
CA ALA A 86 8.31 10.74 9.16
C ALA A 86 7.61 11.83 8.32
N ALA A 87 6.64 11.46 7.48
CA ALA A 87 5.90 12.44 6.69
C ALA A 87 5.02 13.37 7.55
N LEU A 88 4.43 12.83 8.62
CA LEU A 88 3.71 13.61 9.62
C LEU A 88 4.66 14.58 10.35
N GLN A 89 5.84 14.12 10.77
CA GLN A 89 6.87 14.98 11.38
C GLN A 89 7.31 16.09 10.43
N SER A 90 7.67 15.78 9.19
CA SER A 90 8.10 16.78 8.21
C SER A 90 6.98 17.76 7.85
N TYR A 91 5.71 17.35 7.91
CA TYR A 91 4.58 18.25 7.72
C TYR A 91 4.37 19.17 8.93
N GLN A 92 4.39 18.63 10.14
CA GLN A 92 4.31 19.41 11.38
C GLN A 92 5.45 20.42 11.49
N GLN A 93 6.68 20.05 11.12
CA GLN A 93 7.83 20.95 11.05
C GLN A 93 7.62 22.08 10.05
N ARG A 94 7.11 21.79 8.84
CA ARG A 94 6.80 22.81 7.83
C ARG A 94 5.68 23.76 8.28
N GLN A 95 4.67 23.27 8.99
CA GLN A 95 3.62 24.09 9.59
C GLN A 95 4.17 25.02 10.70
N ALA A 96 5.04 24.49 11.57
CA ALA A 96 5.69 25.28 12.61
C ALA A 96 6.58 26.38 12.02
N ALA A 97 7.36 26.08 10.99
CA ALA A 97 8.20 27.05 10.29
C ALA A 97 7.38 28.17 9.63
N LYS A 98 6.24 27.85 9.01
CA LYS A 98 5.35 28.87 8.41
C LYS A 98 4.74 29.83 9.43
N LYS A 99 4.45 29.36 10.64
CA LYS A 99 3.95 30.21 11.74
C LYS A 99 4.99 31.19 12.27
N GLN A 100 6.28 30.88 12.18
CA GLN A 100 7.36 31.77 12.63
C GLN A 100 7.68 32.89 11.62
N VAL A 101 7.40 32.69 10.33
CA VAL A 101 7.65 33.71 9.28
C VAL A 101 6.52 34.74 9.18
N THR A 102 5.39 34.48 9.85
CA THR A 102 4.20 35.35 9.85
C THR A 102 3.98 36.11 11.16
N ALA A 103 4.93 36.03 12.10
CA ALA A 103 4.98 36.78 13.36
C ALA A 103 6.13 37.79 13.30
#